data_AF-A0A285VHS9-F1
#
_entry.id   AF-A0A285VHS9-F1
#
_cell.length_a   1.000
_cell.length_b   1.000
_cell.length_c   1.000
_cell.angle_alpha   90.00
_cell.angle_beta   90.00
_cell.angle_gamma   90.00
#
_symmetry.space_group_name_H-M   'P 1'
#
loop_
_entity.id
_entity.type
_entity.pdbx_description
1 polymer ?
#
loop_
_entity_poly.entity_id
_entity_poly.type
_entity_poly.pdbx_seq_one_letter_code
_entity_poly.pdbx_strand_id
1 'polypeptide(L)'
;MISLEGAKRVRDKLVARLQGRQDVIGVGIVRHGDGYGVQVNLSAEGISLPPEIDGVPIRTRVIGPVVAQRLSPLSGENQRTG
;
A
#
# COMPACT_ATOMS: atom_id res chain seq x y z
N MET A 1 -18.74 11.35 -4.79
CA MET A 1 -17.33 11.26 -5.26
C MET A 1 -16.43 11.54 -4.07
N ILE A 2 -15.45 10.68 -3.78
CA ILE A 2 -14.51 10.89 -2.67
C ILE A 2 -13.26 11.61 -3.17
N SER A 3 -12.90 12.72 -2.54
CA SER A 3 -11.70 13.51 -2.86
C SER A 3 -10.42 12.83 -2.37
N LEU A 4 -9.29 13.15 -3.02
CA LEU A 4 -7.98 12.66 -2.63
C LEU A 4 -7.63 13.01 -1.17
N GLU A 5 -7.99 14.21 -0.71
CA GLU A 5 -7.76 14.62 0.68
C GLU A 5 -8.57 13.81 1.69
N GLY A 6 -9.83 13.49 1.36
CA GLY A 6 -10.66 12.60 2.18
C GLY A 6 -10.03 11.21 2.30
N ALA A 7 -9.58 10.66 1.18
CA ALA A 7 -8.86 9.38 1.17
C ALA A 7 -7.54 9.44 1.95
N LYS A 8 -6.79 10.55 1.90
CA LYS A 8 -5.56 10.76 2.69
C LYS A 8 -5.84 10.75 4.19
N ARG A 9 -6.89 11.44 4.65
CA ARG A 9 -7.26 11.45 6.09
C ARG A 9 -7.61 10.05 6.59
N VAL A 10 -8.38 9.29 5.81
CA VAL A 10 -8.74 7.91 6.18
C VAL A 10 -7.54 6.97 6.12
N ARG A 11 -6.66 7.11 5.12
CA ARG A 11 -5.39 6.37 5.06
C ARG A 11 -4.55 6.61 6.30
N ASP A 12 -4.40 7.86 6.74
CA ASP A 12 -3.60 8.20 7.93
C ASP A 12 -4.17 7.58 9.22
N LYS A 13 -5.50 7.67 9.40
CA LYS A 13 -6.23 6.98 10.49
C LYS A 13 -5.99 5.46 10.45
N LEU A 14 -6.04 4.85 9.27
CA LEU A 14 -5.80 3.42 9.08
C LEU A 14 -4.36 3.04 9.39
N VAL A 15 -3.39 3.84 8.93
CA VAL A 15 -1.97 3.63 9.25
C VAL A 15 -1.78 3.63 10.76
N ALA A 16 -2.27 4.65 11.46
CA ALA A 16 -2.17 4.73 12.92
C ALA A 16 -2.82 3.54 13.64
N ARG A 17 -3.98 3.06 13.16
CA ARG A 17 -4.66 1.89 13.74
C ARG A 17 -3.99 0.55 13.47
N LEU A 18 -3.28 0.45 12.34
CA LEU A 18 -2.63 -0.79 11.89
C LEU A 18 -1.14 -0.83 12.24
N GLN A 19 -0.61 0.21 12.90
CA GLN A 19 0.76 0.22 13.40
C GLN A 19 1.03 -1.01 14.28
N GLY A 20 2.16 -1.67 14.02
CA GLY A 20 2.59 -2.87 14.74
C GLY A 20 2.00 -4.19 14.23
N ARG A 21 1.07 -4.18 13.26
CA ARG A 21 0.58 -5.42 12.65
C ARG A 21 1.57 -5.96 11.62
N GLN A 22 2.05 -7.17 11.86
CA GLN A 22 3.01 -7.87 10.99
C GLN A 22 2.37 -8.37 9.69
N ASP A 23 1.06 -8.61 9.74
CA ASP A 23 0.23 -9.01 8.60
C ASP A 23 -0.01 -7.88 7.58
N VAL A 24 0.24 -6.61 7.95
CA VAL A 24 0.04 -5.45 7.08
C VAL A 24 1.33 -5.11 6.34
N ILE A 25 1.30 -5.26 5.02
CA ILE A 25 2.41 -4.89 4.14
C ILE A 25 2.39 -3.39 3.81
N GLY A 26 1.21 -2.79 3.67
CA GLY A 26 1.10 -1.36 3.42
C GLY A 26 -0.31 -0.85 3.23
N VAL A 27 -0.46 0.47 3.36
CA VAL A 27 -1.74 1.18 3.20
C VAL A 27 -1.57 2.29 2.17
N GLY A 28 -2.28 2.15 1.05
CA GLY A 28 -2.21 3.05 -0.11
C GLY A 28 -3.55 3.64 -0.48
N ILE A 29 -3.53 4.68 -1.30
CA ILE A 29 -4.73 5.28 -1.90
C ILE A 29 -4.85 4.74 -3.32
N VAL A 30 -6.06 4.36 -3.70
CA VAL A 30 -6.38 3.82 -5.03
C VAL A 30 -7.52 4.60 -5.66
N ARG A 31 -7.62 4.57 -6.99
CA ARG A 31 -8.80 5.08 -7.69
C ARG A 31 -9.98 4.14 -7.44
N HIS A 32 -11.15 4.70 -7.16
CA HIS A 32 -12.38 3.94 -6.97
C HIS A 32 -13.54 4.64 -7.68
N GLY A 33 -13.93 4.10 -8.85
CA GLY A 33 -14.85 4.77 -9.75
C GLY A 33 -14.33 6.16 -10.13
N ASP A 34 -15.18 7.17 -9.96
CA ASP A 34 -14.83 8.57 -10.17
C ASP A 34 -14.11 9.23 -8.98
N GLY A 35 -13.93 8.52 -7.86
CA GLY A 35 -13.29 9.04 -6.65
C GLY A 35 -12.02 8.28 -6.25
N TYR A 36 -11.69 8.38 -4.96
CA TYR A 36 -10.58 7.67 -4.33
C TYR A 36 -11.06 6.75 -3.22
N GLY A 37 -10.31 5.69 -2.98
CA GLY A 37 -10.46 4.77 -1.85
C GLY A 37 -9.11 4.43 -1.24
N VAL A 38 -9.13 3.59 -0.20
CA VAL A 38 -7.92 3.13 0.48
C VAL A 38 -7.79 1.61 0.30
N GLN A 39 -6.60 1.16 -0.09
CA GLN A 39 -6.27 -0.26 -0.19
C GLN A 39 -5.27 -0.63 0.90
N VAL A 40 -5.57 -1.72 1.60
CA VAL A 40 -4.68 -2.33 2.59
C VAL A 40 -4.15 -3.63 2.01
N ASN A 41 -2.83 -3.68 1.83
CA ASN A 41 -2.12 -4.87 1.36
C ASN A 41 -1.71 -5.72 2.56
N LEU A 42 -2.04 -7.01 2.50
CA LEU A 42 -1.79 -7.97 3.56
C LEU A 42 -0.88 -9.10 3.07
N SER A 43 -0.06 -9.66 3.97
CA SER A 43 0.78 -10.83 3.70
C SER A 43 -0.04 -12.12 3.73
N ALA A 44 -1.07 -12.17 4.58
CA ALA A 44 -1.99 -13.28 4.74
C ALA A 44 -3.39 -12.76 5.12
N GLU A 45 -4.40 -13.62 5.01
CA GLU A 45 -5.71 -13.33 5.60
C GLU A 45 -5.60 -13.28 7.12
N GLY A 46 -6.27 -12.33 7.77
CA GLY A 46 -6.14 -12.17 9.22
C GLY A 46 -6.73 -10.87 9.78
N ILE A 47 -7.07 -9.92 8.91
CA ILE A 47 -7.77 -8.69 9.31
C ILE A 47 -9.00 -8.54 8.42
N SER A 48 -10.15 -8.30 9.07
CA SER A 48 -11.34 -7.82 8.38
C SER A 48 -11.47 -6.33 8.66
N LEU A 49 -11.49 -5.53 7.61
CA LEU A 49 -11.73 -4.10 7.68
C LEU A 49 -13.17 -3.82 7.26
N PRO A 50 -13.83 -2.80 7.84
CA PRO A 50 -15.11 -2.35 7.31
C PRO A 50 -14.93 -1.93 5.85
N PRO A 51 -15.93 -2.15 4.98
CA PRO A 51 -15.85 -1.80 3.55
C PRO A 51 -15.76 -0.29 3.31
N GLU A 52 -15.99 0.51 4.35
CA GLU A 52 -16.03 1.96 4.32
C GLU A 52 -15.56 2.54 5.67
N ILE A 53 -14.83 3.66 5.64
CA ILE A 53 -14.51 4.49 6.81
C ILE A 53 -14.71 5.95 6.42
N ASP A 54 -15.50 6.71 7.18
CA ASP A 54 -15.82 8.13 6.89
C ASP A 54 -16.32 8.35 5.43
N GLY A 55 -17.09 7.41 4.87
CA GLY A 55 -17.54 7.48 3.47
C GLY A 55 -16.51 7.03 2.43
N VAL A 56 -15.27 6.73 2.85
CA VAL A 56 -14.18 6.33 1.96
C VAL A 56 -14.16 4.81 1.81
N PRO A 57 -14.25 4.27 0.58
CA PRO A 57 -14.25 2.83 0.35
C PRO A 57 -12.89 2.23 0.71
N ILE A 58 -12.93 1.13 1.46
CA ILE A 58 -11.77 0.37 1.92
C ILE A 58 -11.76 -0.99 1.22
N ARG A 59 -10.59 -1.38 0.72
CA ARG A 59 -10.37 -2.72 0.16
C ARG A 59 -9.16 -3.37 0.80
N THR A 60 -9.28 -4.65 1.12
CA THR A 60 -8.15 -5.49 1.50
C THR A 60 -7.69 -6.29 0.27
N ARG A 61 -6.38 -6.47 0.14
CA ARG A 61 -5.79 -7.35 -0.87
C ARG A 61 -4.67 -8.16 -0.24
N VAL A 62 -4.79 -9.48 -0.25
CA VAL A 62 -3.68 -10.36 0.08
C VAL A 62 -2.75 -10.42 -1.12
N ILE A 63 -1.49 -10.01 -0.94
CA ILE A 63 -0.47 -10.00 -2.00
C ILE A 63 0.66 -11.01 -1.73
N GLY A 64 0.60 -11.73 -0.61
CA GLY A 64 1.68 -12.62 -0.18
C GLY A 64 2.89 -11.86 0.36
N PRO A 65 4.00 -12.56 0.67
CA PRO A 65 5.21 -11.93 1.18
C PRO A 65 5.85 -11.04 0.10
N VAL A 66 6.16 -9.80 0.45
CA VAL A 66 6.95 -8.90 -0.40
C VAL A 66 8.42 -9.05 -0.02
N VAL A 67 9.25 -9.44 -1.00
CA VAL A 67 10.71 -9.50 -0.86
C VAL A 67 11.36 -8.33 -1.57
N ALA A 68 12.26 -7.64 -0.90
CA ALA A 68 13.06 -6.59 -1.53
C ALA A 68 13.99 -7.22 -2.57
N GLN A 69 13.81 -6.87 -3.84
CA GLN A 69 14.76 -7.25 -4.88
C GLN A 69 16.01 -6.38 -4.72
N ARG A 70 17.15 -7.03 -4.48
CA ARG A 70 18.46 -6.38 -4.53
C ARG A 70 18.67 -5.95 -5.98
N LEU A 71 18.62 -4.65 -6.25
CA LEU A 71 19.17 -4.11 -7.48
C LEU A 71 20.66 -4.44 -7.49
N SER A 72 21.07 -5.36 -8.37
CA SER A 72 22.50 -5.55 -8.67
C SER A 72 23.07 -4.22 -9.13
N PRO A 73 24.25 -3.78 -8.65
CA PRO A 73 24.91 -2.65 -9.26
C PRO A 73 25.09 -2.96 -10.75
N LEU A 74 24.68 -2.04 -11.62
CA LEU A 74 24.96 -2.12 -13.04
C LEU A 74 26.48 -2.18 -13.19
N SER A 75 27.03 -3.37 -13.43
CA SER A 75 28.45 -3.55 -13.75
C SER A 75 28.72 -2.90 -15.11
N GLY A 76 29.03 -1.61 -15.06
CA GLY A 76 29.53 -0.82 -16.17
C GLY A 76 31.01 -0.51 -15.97
N GLU A 77 31.84 -1.53 -15.78
CA GLU A 77 33.30 -1.37 -15.81
C GLU A 77 33.72 -1.35 -17.29
N ASN A 78 33.70 -0.15 -17.88
CA ASN A 78 34.23 0.09 -19.22
C ASN A 78 35.76 0.06 -19.12
N GLN A 79 36.33 -1.09 -19.42
CA GLN A 79 37.75 -1.31 -19.59
C GLN A 79 38.21 -0.54 -20.84
N ARG A 80 38.48 0.76 -20.70
CA ARG A 80 39.21 1.52 -21.71
C ARG A 80 40.71 1.34 -21.50
N THR A 81 41.25 0.54 -22.39
CA THR A 81 42.64 0.54 -22.85
C THR A 81 43.14 1.98 -23.07
N GLY A 82 44.33 2.28 -22.56
CA GLY A 82 45.08 3.52 -22.79
C GLY A 82 46.46 3.41 -22.20
#